data_AF-A0A5J4V9P9-F1
#
_entry.id   AF-A0A5J4V9P9-F1
#
_cell.length_a   1.000
_cell.length_b   1.000
_cell.length_c   1.000
_cell.angle_alpha   90.00
_cell.angle_beta   90.00
_cell.angle_gamma   90.00
#
_symmetry.space_group_name_H-M   'P 1'
#
loop_
_entity.id
_entity.type
_entity.pdbx_description
1 polymer ?
#
loop_
_entity_poly.entity_id
_entity_poly.type
_entity_poly.pdbx_seq_one_letter_code
_entity_poly.pdbx_strand_id
1 'polypeptide(L)'
;MPSMAWLSASFLYDFDSKGDDIHLDMNPSLQAWSVAHTLLFVFAIIMVIVICGIQAFYNYFCCPTNPKGGGLFSRDTGFWGIIISSLEISQVVVNYVISYYGAWRRPFLFKRTEVPRDVEYFENKQKEDKEKMDKMEEERKMKKNLIMQIIIIEIGKNLMQFDVLPPKELLFNRPYIPKIRKSEALEPSIRFIYQKKYRNPRYLSYVNVIFRSNYSNFKEDSKLSIYVNSKEWEAATAHATSGMDYVFALSQHQLNETLPIAQGYYEEARKALREFWDNLQRPQPDFTQVNKILSRIDKNKTQAKKKYQILLQEFQQEPKVNRGYADLLRNVFRRDEDAQTYINKAIV
;
A
#
# COMPACT_ATOMS: atom_id res chain seq x y z
N MET A 1 3.64 -16.61 28.46
CA MET A 1 4.37 -17.54 27.56
C MET A 1 3.66 -17.54 26.21
N PRO A 2 4.28 -17.06 25.12
CA PRO A 2 3.71 -17.24 23.79
C PRO A 2 3.77 -18.74 23.45
N SER A 3 2.67 -19.28 22.91
CA SER A 3 2.52 -20.71 22.66
C SER A 3 3.59 -21.23 21.70
N MET A 4 4.18 -22.39 22.01
CA MET A 4 5.10 -23.11 21.11
C MET A 4 4.40 -23.69 19.85
N ALA A 5 3.22 -23.18 19.48
CA ALA A 5 2.40 -23.66 18.36
C ALA A 5 3.12 -23.55 16.99
N TRP A 6 4.19 -22.76 16.90
CA TRP A 6 4.94 -22.50 15.68
C TRP A 6 5.95 -23.61 15.35
N LEU A 7 6.35 -24.43 16.33
CA LEU A 7 7.22 -25.59 16.08
C LEU A 7 6.45 -26.81 15.57
N SER A 8 5.11 -26.83 15.73
CA SER A 8 4.24 -27.96 15.35
C SER A 8 3.19 -27.62 14.30
N ALA A 9 3.12 -26.38 13.82
CA ALA A 9 2.22 -26.04 12.72
C ALA A 9 2.79 -26.62 11.42
N SER A 10 2.41 -27.86 11.12
CA SER A 10 2.31 -28.33 9.75
C SER A 10 1.57 -27.25 8.97
N PHE A 11 2.25 -26.57 8.06
CA PHE A 11 1.60 -25.62 7.17
C PHE A 11 0.56 -26.41 6.37
N LEU A 12 -0.69 -26.36 6.82
CA LEU A 12 -1.84 -26.90 6.13
C LEU A 12 -1.99 -26.04 4.87
N TYR A 13 -1.38 -26.49 3.78
CA TYR A 13 -1.71 -25.95 2.47
C TYR A 13 -3.06 -26.54 2.04
N ASP A 14 -3.88 -25.66 1.52
CA ASP A 14 -5.25 -25.84 1.09
C ASP A 14 -5.45 -27.14 0.30
N PHE A 15 -6.25 -28.06 0.84
CA PHE A 15 -6.51 -29.41 0.30
C PHE A 15 -7.60 -29.44 -0.78
N ASP A 16 -8.06 -28.29 -1.27
CA ASP A 16 -9.19 -28.25 -2.22
C ASP A 16 -8.80 -28.46 -3.70
N SER A 17 -7.52 -28.71 -4.04
CA SER A 17 -7.18 -29.20 -5.37
C SER A 17 -7.46 -30.69 -5.48
N LYS A 18 -8.69 -31.02 -5.87
CA LYS A 18 -9.11 -32.38 -6.26
C LYS A 18 -8.17 -32.98 -7.31
N GLY A 19 -7.21 -33.80 -6.89
CA GLY A 19 -6.59 -34.82 -7.73
C GLY A 19 -5.07 -34.79 -7.91
N ASP A 20 -4.36 -33.75 -7.44
CA ASP A 20 -2.89 -33.71 -7.57
C ASP A 20 -2.24 -33.88 -6.20
N ASP A 21 -1.66 -35.05 -5.96
CA ASP A 21 -0.79 -35.31 -4.82
C ASP A 21 0.47 -34.44 -4.94
N ILE A 22 0.45 -33.27 -4.29
CA ILE A 22 1.63 -32.41 -4.21
C ILE A 22 2.59 -33.05 -3.20
N HIS A 23 3.48 -33.91 -3.70
CA HIS A 23 4.66 -34.32 -2.95
C HIS A 23 5.58 -33.10 -2.81
N LEU A 24 5.70 -32.60 -1.58
CA LEU A 24 6.79 -31.68 -1.25
C LEU A 24 8.10 -32.44 -1.48
N ASP A 25 8.85 -32.06 -2.52
CA ASP A 25 10.22 -32.53 -2.76
C ASP A 25 11.12 -32.08 -1.60
N MET A 26 11.04 -32.80 -0.48
CA MET A 26 12.04 -32.71 0.57
C MET A 26 13.27 -33.44 0.08
N ASN A 27 14.39 -32.72 -0.02
CA ASN A 27 15.67 -33.35 -0.32
C ASN A 27 15.93 -34.44 0.73
N PRO A 28 15.96 -35.74 0.37
CA PRO A 28 16.02 -36.84 1.33
C PRO A 28 17.34 -36.86 2.12
N SER A 29 18.36 -36.14 1.66
CA SER A 29 19.64 -35.97 2.37
C SER A 29 19.56 -35.00 3.56
N LEU A 30 18.52 -34.16 3.63
CA LEU A 30 18.34 -33.16 4.69
C LEU A 30 17.19 -33.58 5.62
N GLN A 31 17.36 -34.72 6.26
CA GLN A 31 16.44 -35.16 7.30
C GLN A 31 16.63 -34.28 8.56
N ALA A 32 15.53 -33.79 9.12
CA ALA A 32 15.56 -33.21 10.46
C ALA A 32 16.16 -34.25 11.42
N TRP A 33 17.01 -33.83 12.36
CA TRP A 33 17.78 -34.71 13.24
C TRP A 33 18.89 -35.54 12.58
N SER A 34 19.33 -35.17 11.38
CA SER A 34 20.59 -35.68 10.85
C SER A 34 21.75 -35.35 11.80
N VAL A 35 22.82 -36.15 11.76
CA VAL A 35 24.01 -35.95 12.61
C VAL A 35 24.55 -34.53 12.50
N ALA A 36 24.60 -33.97 11.29
CA ALA A 36 25.03 -32.59 11.06
C ALA A 36 24.13 -31.55 11.74
N HIS A 37 22.81 -31.75 11.71
CA HIS A 37 21.85 -30.88 12.40
C HIS A 37 22.01 -30.97 13.92
N THR A 38 22.17 -32.18 14.46
CA THR A 38 22.43 -32.37 15.90
C THR A 38 23.73 -31.70 16.34
N LEU A 39 24.80 -31.79 15.53
CA LEU A 39 26.07 -31.10 15.83
C LEU A 39 25.91 -29.57 15.82
N LEU A 40 25.21 -29.01 14.83
CA LEU A 40 24.94 -27.57 14.78
C LEU A 40 24.08 -27.10 15.96
N PHE A 41 23.10 -27.92 16.38
CA PHE A 41 22.26 -27.62 17.53
C PHE A 41 23.06 -27.61 18.83
N VAL A 42 23.91 -28.62 19.06
CA VAL A 42 24.80 -28.67 20.23
C VAL A 42 25.76 -27.48 20.23
N PHE A 43 26.35 -27.14 19.08
CA PHE A 43 27.21 -25.97 18.93
C PHE A 43 26.47 -24.66 19.27
N ALA A 44 25.23 -24.51 18.81
CA ALA A 44 24.41 -23.34 19.14
C ALA A 44 24.12 -23.23 20.64
N ILE A 45 23.84 -24.36 21.33
CA ILE A 45 23.67 -24.39 22.79
C ILE A 45 24.96 -23.95 23.50
N ILE A 46 26.11 -24.48 23.08
CA ILE A 46 27.41 -24.10 23.65
C ILE A 46 27.66 -22.60 23.48
N MET A 47 27.40 -22.04 22.30
CA MET A 47 27.56 -20.60 22.06
C MET A 47 26.63 -19.76 22.93
N VAL A 48 25.39 -20.18 23.14
CA VAL A 48 24.46 -19.48 24.05
C VAL A 48 24.98 -19.52 25.49
N ILE A 49 25.50 -20.66 25.95
CA ILE A 49 26.11 -20.77 27.30
C ILE A 49 27.31 -19.84 27.43
N VAL A 50 28.17 -19.77 26.40
CA VAL A 50 29.35 -18.89 26.39
C VAL A 50 28.92 -17.41 26.43
N ILE A 51 27.95 -17.00 25.62
CA ILE A 51 27.44 -15.61 25.61
C ILE A 51 26.83 -15.26 26.96
N CYS A 52 26.01 -16.13 27.54
CA CYS A 52 25.45 -15.94 28.88
C CYS A 52 26.54 -15.85 29.95
N GLY A 53 27.59 -16.68 29.85
CA GLY A 53 28.75 -16.65 30.74
C GLY A 53 29.54 -15.34 30.65
N ILE A 54 29.80 -14.85 29.44
CA ILE A 54 30.48 -13.56 29.22
C ILE A 54 29.63 -12.42 29.76
N GLN A 55 28.31 -12.42 29.52
CA GLN A 55 27.40 -11.40 30.02
C GLN A 55 27.34 -11.41 31.56
N ALA A 56 27.26 -12.59 32.17
CA ALA A 56 27.30 -12.74 33.62
C ALA A 56 28.63 -12.23 34.19
N PHE A 57 29.76 -12.60 33.56
CA PHE A 57 31.09 -12.14 33.96
C PHE A 57 31.21 -10.61 33.86
N TYR A 58 30.79 -10.02 32.74
CA TYR A 58 30.81 -8.58 32.54
C TYR A 58 29.99 -7.84 33.61
N ASN A 59 28.77 -8.31 33.87
CA ASN A 59 27.91 -7.70 34.87
C ASN A 59 28.43 -7.87 36.31
N TYR A 60 29.08 -8.99 36.60
CA TYR A 60 29.60 -9.28 37.94
C TYR A 60 30.92 -8.57 38.21
N PHE A 61 31.82 -8.47 37.24
CA PHE A 61 33.18 -7.95 37.46
C PHE A 61 33.40 -6.54 36.91
N CYS A 62 32.78 -6.16 35.78
CA CYS A 62 33.04 -4.87 35.13
C CYS A 62 32.10 -3.76 35.62
N CYS A 63 30.86 -4.08 35.99
CA CYS A 63 29.89 -3.06 36.41
C CYS A 63 29.95 -2.60 37.89
N PRO A 64 30.45 -3.36 38.89
CA PRO A 64 30.54 -2.85 40.26
C PRO A 64 31.50 -1.66 40.43
N THR A 65 32.49 -1.53 39.54
CA THR A 65 33.50 -0.47 39.60
C THR A 65 33.06 0.82 38.91
N ASN A 66 31.89 0.85 38.26
CA ASN A 66 31.33 2.05 37.63
C ASN A 66 29.86 2.28 38.04
N PRO A 67 29.59 3.08 39.09
CA PRO A 67 28.24 3.29 39.60
C PRO A 67 27.30 4.01 38.62
N LYS A 68 27.82 4.63 37.55
CA LYS A 68 26.99 5.24 36.48
C LYS A 68 26.49 4.22 35.45
N GLY A 69 27.08 3.02 35.41
CA GLY A 69 26.81 1.99 34.39
C GLY A 69 25.68 1.01 34.71
N GLY A 70 25.06 1.08 35.90
CA GLY A 70 23.97 0.16 36.25
C GLY A 70 24.45 -1.24 36.65
N GLY A 71 25.41 -1.35 37.56
CA GLY A 71 25.89 -2.64 38.05
C GLY A 71 24.83 -3.46 38.79
N LEU A 72 25.12 -4.75 38.97
CA LEU A 72 24.24 -5.76 39.56
C LEU A 72 23.59 -5.30 40.88
N PHE A 73 24.34 -4.53 41.68
CA PHE A 73 23.92 -4.02 42.99
C PHE A 73 23.49 -2.54 42.98
N SER A 74 23.56 -1.84 41.84
CA SER A 74 23.25 -0.41 41.78
C SER A 74 21.78 -0.12 41.48
N ARG A 75 20.96 -1.15 41.21
CA ARG A 75 19.49 -1.05 41.04
C ARG A 75 18.83 -2.22 41.74
N ASP A 76 17.73 -1.98 42.43
CA ASP A 76 16.93 -3.04 43.11
C ASP A 76 16.38 -4.10 42.14
N THR A 77 16.40 -3.80 40.84
CA THR A 77 16.01 -4.71 39.75
C THR A 77 17.18 -5.30 38.97
N GLY A 78 18.43 -5.09 39.39
CA GLY A 78 19.63 -5.47 38.63
C GLY A 78 19.65 -6.94 38.21
N PHE A 79 19.29 -7.85 39.13
CA PHE A 79 19.16 -9.28 38.83
C PHE A 79 18.11 -9.57 37.75
N TRP A 80 16.92 -8.96 37.86
CA TRP A 80 15.84 -9.12 36.88
C TRP A 80 16.19 -8.50 35.53
N GLY A 81 16.90 -7.38 35.51
CA GLY A 81 17.37 -6.72 34.29
C GLY A 81 18.32 -7.61 33.50
N ILE A 82 19.20 -8.36 34.18
CA ILE A 82 20.08 -9.33 33.52
C ILE A 82 19.28 -10.49 32.95
N ILE A 83 18.33 -11.06 33.71
CA ILE A 83 17.48 -12.15 33.22
C ILE A 83 16.71 -11.71 31.97
N ILE A 84 16.11 -10.51 31.99
CA ILE A 84 15.35 -9.98 30.85
C ILE A 84 16.26 -9.73 29.65
N SER A 85 17.42 -9.11 29.86
CA SER A 85 18.39 -8.87 28.77
C SER A 85 18.90 -10.18 28.16
N SER A 86 19.18 -11.21 28.97
CA SER A 86 19.53 -12.53 28.48
C SER A 86 18.40 -13.20 27.70
N LEU A 87 17.14 -13.03 28.14
CA LEU A 87 15.97 -13.51 27.41
C LEU A 87 15.81 -12.81 26.06
N GLU A 88 15.97 -11.49 26.00
CA GLU A 88 15.88 -10.72 24.74
C GLU A 88 16.97 -11.13 23.74
N ILE A 89 18.23 -11.25 24.19
CA ILE A 89 19.34 -11.71 23.34
C ILE A 89 19.06 -13.14 22.85
N SER A 90 18.57 -14.02 23.71
CA SER A 90 18.24 -15.40 23.32
C SER A 90 17.12 -15.44 22.29
N GLN A 91 16.11 -14.57 22.38
CA GLN A 91 15.04 -14.46 21.39
C GLN A 91 15.58 -14.00 20.03
N VAL A 92 16.51 -13.03 20.00
CA VAL A 92 17.15 -12.59 18.76
C VAL A 92 17.93 -13.72 18.11
N VAL A 93 18.72 -14.47 18.89
CA VAL A 93 19.49 -15.62 18.40
C VAL A 93 18.57 -16.71 17.88
N VAL A 94 17.52 -17.07 18.64
CA VAL A 94 16.54 -18.09 18.24
C VAL A 94 15.80 -17.66 16.96
N ASN A 95 15.35 -16.41 16.87
CA ASN A 95 14.69 -15.90 15.67
C ASN A 95 15.63 -15.87 14.46
N TYR A 96 16.91 -15.52 14.65
CA TYR A 96 17.90 -15.53 13.58
C TYR A 96 18.17 -16.96 13.09
N VAL A 97 18.33 -17.91 14.01
CA VAL A 97 18.51 -19.33 13.70
C VAL A 97 17.27 -19.89 12.99
N ILE A 98 16.06 -19.58 13.46
CA ILE A 98 14.80 -20.00 12.82
C ILE A 98 14.65 -19.38 11.42
N SER A 99 14.97 -18.09 11.26
CA SER A 99 14.96 -17.43 9.95
C SER A 99 15.95 -18.10 8.99
N TYR A 100 17.12 -18.48 9.50
CA TYR A 100 18.11 -19.24 8.75
C TYR A 100 17.61 -20.64 8.38
N TYR A 101 16.90 -21.34 9.28
CA TYR A 101 16.21 -22.59 8.95
C TYR A 101 15.13 -22.41 7.87
N GLY A 102 14.41 -21.29 7.88
CA GLY A 102 13.44 -20.93 6.85
C GLY A 102 14.10 -20.71 5.48
N ALA A 103 15.27 -20.06 5.47
CA ALA A 103 16.08 -19.88 4.26
C ALA A 103 16.70 -21.21 3.77
N TRP A 104 17.14 -22.08 4.69
CA TRP A 104 17.73 -23.38 4.38
C TRP A 104 16.73 -24.41 3.84
N ARG A 105 15.48 -24.38 4.32
CA ARG A 105 14.39 -25.21 3.77
C ARG A 105 13.94 -24.77 2.38
N ARG A 106 14.37 -23.59 1.92
CA ARG A 106 14.22 -23.13 0.54
C ARG A 106 15.59 -23.12 -0.12
N PRO A 107 16.23 -24.29 -0.35
CA PRO A 107 17.51 -24.31 -1.03
C PRO A 107 17.30 -23.66 -2.39
N PHE A 108 17.91 -22.50 -2.61
CA PHE A 108 18.15 -21.89 -3.92
C PHE A 108 17.08 -22.21 -4.98
N LEU A 109 15.94 -21.50 -4.93
CA LEU A 109 15.02 -21.34 -6.06
C LEU A 109 15.65 -20.50 -7.21
N PHE A 110 16.94 -20.74 -7.51
CA PHE A 110 17.69 -20.13 -8.61
C PHE A 110 18.34 -21.14 -9.57
N LYS A 111 17.86 -22.39 -9.56
CA LYS A 111 17.83 -23.20 -10.78
C LYS A 111 16.41 -23.71 -10.97
N ARG A 112 15.63 -22.98 -11.79
CA ARG A 112 14.60 -23.63 -12.60
C ARG A 112 15.34 -24.71 -13.37
N THR A 113 15.29 -25.96 -12.92
CA THR A 113 15.31 -27.07 -13.85
C THR A 113 14.12 -26.83 -14.74
N GLU A 114 14.39 -26.37 -15.96
CA GLU A 114 13.41 -26.39 -17.02
C GLU A 114 13.07 -27.87 -17.22
N VAL A 115 12.01 -28.32 -16.54
CA VAL A 115 11.23 -29.44 -17.06
C VAL A 115 10.95 -29.03 -18.51
N PRO A 116 11.31 -29.85 -19.52
CA PRO A 116 10.99 -29.54 -20.89
C PRO A 116 9.48 -29.35 -20.94
N ARG A 117 9.07 -28.08 -21.01
CA ARG A 117 7.68 -27.71 -21.11
C ARG A 117 7.32 -28.12 -22.53
N ASP A 118 6.42 -29.09 -22.65
CA ASP A 118 5.83 -29.46 -23.93
C ASP A 118 5.29 -28.18 -24.58
N VAL A 119 6.07 -27.66 -25.53
CA VAL A 119 5.81 -26.38 -26.22
C VAL A 119 4.43 -26.43 -26.87
N GLU A 120 4.05 -27.62 -27.33
CA GLU A 120 2.75 -27.94 -27.91
C GLU A 120 1.58 -27.69 -26.95
N TYR A 121 1.71 -28.01 -25.65
CA TYR A 121 0.63 -27.76 -24.68
C TYR A 121 0.42 -26.25 -24.47
N PHE A 122 1.50 -25.47 -24.39
CA PHE A 122 1.39 -24.02 -24.23
C PHE A 122 0.87 -23.32 -25.48
N GLU A 123 1.27 -23.76 -26.67
CA GLU A 123 0.74 -23.23 -27.93
C GLU A 123 -0.75 -23.54 -28.09
N ASN A 124 -1.18 -24.75 -27.73
CA ASN A 124 -2.59 -25.13 -27.79
C ASN A 124 -3.43 -24.36 -26.77
N LYS A 125 -2.92 -24.17 -25.55
CA LYS A 125 -3.61 -23.36 -24.52
C LYS A 125 -3.69 -21.89 -24.90
N GLN A 126 -2.64 -21.32 -25.49
CA GLN A 126 -2.68 -19.94 -26.00
C GLN A 126 -3.67 -19.77 -27.15
N LYS A 127 -3.80 -20.76 -28.04
CA LYS A 127 -4.82 -20.74 -29.11
C LYS A 127 -6.23 -20.78 -28.53
N GLU A 128 -6.47 -21.65 -27.56
CA GLU A 128 -7.78 -21.78 -26.90
C GLU A 128 -8.18 -20.50 -26.15
N ASP A 129 -7.24 -19.90 -25.40
CA ASP A 129 -7.47 -18.65 -24.68
C ASP A 129 -7.72 -17.48 -25.64
N LYS A 130 -7.03 -17.45 -26.79
CA LYS A 130 -7.25 -16.45 -27.83
C LYS A 130 -8.63 -16.59 -28.47
N GLU A 131 -9.06 -17.81 -28.79
CA GLU A 131 -10.39 -18.06 -29.36
C GLU A 131 -11.52 -17.69 -28.38
N LYS A 132 -11.35 -17.98 -27.08
CA LYS A 132 -12.30 -17.56 -26.03
C LYS A 132 -12.40 -16.04 -25.93
N MET A 133 -11.26 -15.34 -26.04
CA MET A 133 -11.22 -13.88 -26.01
C MET A 133 -11.92 -13.26 -27.24
N ASP A 134 -11.68 -13.80 -28.43
CA ASP A 134 -12.29 -13.32 -29.67
C ASP A 134 -13.82 -13.52 -29.65
N LYS A 135 -14.31 -14.68 -29.19
CA LYS A 135 -15.76 -14.93 -28.99
C LYS A 135 -16.39 -13.96 -28.00
N MET A 136 -15.70 -13.67 -26.89
CA MET A 136 -16.19 -12.72 -25.89
C MET A 136 -16.23 -11.28 -26.42
N GLU A 137 -15.31 -10.91 -27.32
CA GLU A 137 -15.32 -9.59 -27.96
C GLU A 137 -16.47 -9.43 -28.96
N GLU A 138 -16.76 -10.47 -29.75
CA GLU A 138 -17.91 -10.47 -30.66
C GLU A 138 -19.24 -10.36 -29.90
N GLU A 139 -19.41 -11.10 -28.81
CA GLU A 139 -20.60 -11.00 -27.96
C GLU A 139 -20.77 -9.57 -27.38
N ARG A 140 -19.66 -8.93 -26.99
CA ARG A 140 -19.68 -7.52 -26.53
C ARG A 140 -20.06 -6.55 -27.65
N LYS A 141 -19.61 -6.77 -28.89
CA LYS A 141 -20.01 -5.95 -30.04
C LYS A 141 -21.49 -6.11 -30.35
N MET A 142 -22.00 -7.33 -30.31
CA MET A 142 -23.42 -7.63 -30.52
C MET A 142 -24.31 -6.96 -29.47
N LYS A 143 -23.96 -7.07 -28.18
CA LYS A 143 -24.69 -6.41 -27.08
C LYS A 143 -24.69 -4.88 -27.22
N LYS A 144 -23.57 -4.28 -27.64
CA LYS A 144 -23.50 -2.83 -27.90
C LYS A 144 -24.43 -2.40 -29.04
N ASN A 145 -24.46 -3.15 -30.14
CA ASN A 145 -25.36 -2.86 -31.26
C ASN A 145 -26.84 -2.96 -30.83
N LEU A 146 -27.19 -3.98 -30.04
CA LEU A 146 -28.54 -4.14 -29.51
C LEU A 146 -28.96 -2.97 -28.62
N ILE A 147 -28.08 -2.55 -27.70
CA ILE A 147 -28.32 -1.40 -26.82
C ILE A 147 -28.51 -0.11 -27.66
N MET A 148 -27.69 0.08 -28.70
CA MET A 148 -27.82 1.26 -29.56
C MET A 148 -29.17 1.28 -30.30
N GLN A 149 -29.64 0.12 -30.80
CA GLN A 149 -30.96 0.02 -31.42
C GLN A 149 -32.09 0.32 -30.44
N ILE A 150 -32.01 -0.18 -29.19
CA ILE A 150 -32.99 0.13 -28.15
C ILE A 150 -33.05 1.64 -27.87
N ILE A 151 -31.90 2.30 -27.76
CA ILE A 151 -31.83 3.76 -27.56
C ILE A 151 -32.46 4.51 -28.73
N ILE A 152 -32.20 4.10 -29.97
CA ILE A 152 -32.79 4.74 -31.17
C ILE A 152 -34.32 4.61 -31.15
N ILE A 153 -34.84 3.42 -30.83
CA ILE A 153 -36.30 3.18 -30.74
C ILE A 153 -36.92 4.05 -29.63
N GLU A 154 -36.26 4.14 -28.48
CA GLU A 154 -36.77 4.91 -27.33
C GLU A 154 -36.76 6.42 -27.59
N ILE A 155 -35.73 6.93 -28.27
CA ILE A 155 -35.68 8.33 -28.72
C ILE A 155 -36.78 8.59 -29.76
N GLY A 156 -36.99 7.65 -30.71
CA GLY A 156 -38.03 7.76 -31.74
C GLY A 156 -39.44 7.82 -31.16
N LYS A 157 -39.73 7.06 -30.09
CA LYS A 157 -41.02 7.11 -29.39
C LYS A 157 -41.26 8.44 -28.68
N ASN A 158 -40.22 9.02 -28.07
CA ASN A 158 -40.32 10.29 -27.34
C ASN A 158 -40.42 11.51 -28.28
N LEU A 159 -39.98 11.40 -29.53
CA LEU A 159 -40.06 12.48 -30.52
C LEU A 159 -41.45 12.66 -31.16
N MET A 160 -42.40 11.72 -30.99
CA MET A 160 -43.76 11.86 -31.54
C MET A 160 -44.74 12.67 -30.66
N GLN A 161 -44.29 13.26 -29.54
CA GLN A 161 -45.16 14.04 -28.64
C GLN A 161 -44.79 15.53 -28.49
N PHE A 162 -43.90 16.06 -29.34
CA PHE A 162 -43.49 17.46 -29.28
C PHE A 162 -43.69 18.17 -30.62
N ASP A 163 -44.81 18.89 -30.76
CA ASP A 163 -44.93 20.02 -31.69
C ASP A 163 -44.05 21.16 -31.17
N VAL A 164 -42.76 21.10 -31.48
CA VAL A 164 -41.80 22.16 -31.16
C VAL A 164 -41.28 22.74 -32.46
N LEU A 165 -41.70 23.98 -32.70
CA LEU A 165 -41.16 24.89 -33.71
C LEU A 165 -39.62 24.83 -33.73
N PRO A 166 -38.99 24.88 -34.91
CA PRO A 166 -37.54 24.77 -35.02
C PRO A 166 -36.86 25.96 -34.31
N PRO A 167 -35.84 25.72 -33.46
CA PRO A 167 -35.09 26.82 -32.90
C PRO A 167 -34.24 27.44 -34.01
N LYS A 168 -34.30 28.77 -34.10
CA LYS A 168 -33.40 29.59 -34.91
C LYS A 168 -31.95 29.30 -34.47
N GLU A 169 -31.14 28.89 -35.43
CA GLU A 169 -29.67 29.01 -35.50
C GLU A 169 -28.95 29.17 -34.16
N LEU A 170 -28.70 28.06 -33.46
CA LEU A 170 -27.68 28.01 -32.42
C LEU A 170 -26.34 27.68 -33.06
N LEU A 171 -25.61 28.74 -33.40
CA LEU A 171 -24.15 28.72 -33.52
C LEU A 171 -23.57 27.93 -32.35
N PHE A 172 -22.82 26.87 -32.64
CA PHE A 172 -22.09 26.10 -31.64
C PHE A 172 -21.12 27.03 -30.90
N ASN A 173 -21.55 27.53 -29.74
CA ASN A 173 -20.67 28.07 -28.73
C ASN A 173 -19.80 26.91 -28.25
N ARG A 174 -18.57 26.83 -28.78
CA ARG A 174 -17.53 25.96 -28.21
C ARG A 174 -17.47 26.27 -26.72
N PRO A 175 -17.48 25.26 -25.83
CA PRO A 175 -17.37 25.52 -24.40
C PRO A 175 -16.13 26.37 -24.16
N TYR A 176 -16.33 27.54 -23.56
CA TYR A 176 -15.28 28.48 -23.21
C TYR A 176 -14.24 27.74 -22.37
N ILE A 177 -13.07 27.49 -22.94
CA ILE A 177 -11.92 26.95 -22.21
C ILE A 177 -11.34 28.14 -21.44
N PRO A 178 -11.43 28.19 -20.10
CA PRO A 178 -10.96 29.33 -19.34
C PRO A 178 -9.44 29.46 -19.51
N LYS A 179 -8.97 30.70 -19.72
CA LYS A 179 -7.52 30.99 -19.80
C LYS A 179 -6.89 30.73 -18.43
N ILE A 180 -6.22 29.59 -18.29
CA ILE A 180 -5.49 29.20 -17.09
C ILE A 180 -4.20 30.02 -17.00
N ARG A 181 -4.09 30.90 -16.01
CA ARG A 181 -2.97 31.85 -15.85
C ARG A 181 -1.78 31.29 -15.06
N LYS A 182 -1.91 30.12 -14.40
CA LYS A 182 -0.90 29.53 -13.52
C LYS A 182 -0.84 28.00 -13.70
N SER A 183 0.37 27.43 -13.78
CA SER A 183 0.64 26.02 -14.10
C SER A 183 0.20 25.03 -13.01
N GLU A 184 0.06 25.50 -11.77
CA GLU A 184 -0.42 24.73 -10.61
C GLU A 184 -1.89 24.32 -10.71
N ALA A 185 -2.66 24.96 -11.60
CA ALA A 185 -4.07 24.64 -11.82
C ALA A 185 -4.29 23.41 -12.72
N LEU A 186 -3.22 22.77 -13.22
CA LEU A 186 -3.28 21.54 -13.98
C LEU A 186 -3.19 20.31 -13.06
N GLU A 187 -4.10 19.37 -13.29
CA GLU A 187 -4.29 18.22 -12.42
C GLU A 187 -3.09 17.24 -12.51
N PRO A 188 -2.60 16.67 -11.39
CA PRO A 188 -1.45 15.74 -11.34
C PRO A 188 -1.61 14.48 -12.20
N SER A 189 -2.86 14.16 -12.58
CA SER A 189 -3.24 13.03 -13.41
C SER A 189 -2.46 13.02 -14.72
N ILE A 190 -2.16 14.17 -15.34
CA ILE A 190 -1.53 14.28 -16.67
C ILE A 190 -0.03 13.86 -16.71
N ARG A 191 0.56 13.43 -15.57
CA ARG A 191 1.96 12.98 -15.40
C ARG A 191 2.30 11.61 -16.04
N PHE A 192 1.39 11.02 -16.81
CA PHE A 192 1.51 9.67 -17.42
C PHE A 192 2.78 9.42 -18.26
N ILE A 193 3.48 10.47 -18.65
CA ILE A 193 4.58 10.48 -19.63
C ILE A 193 5.84 9.75 -19.12
N TYR A 194 6.05 9.70 -17.79
CA TYR A 194 7.32 9.23 -17.22
C TYR A 194 7.41 7.71 -16.99
N GLN A 195 6.30 6.97 -17.06
CA GLN A 195 6.32 5.51 -16.87
C GLN A 195 6.25 4.77 -18.20
N LYS A 196 7.25 3.92 -18.49
CA LYS A 196 7.44 3.24 -19.80
C LYS A 196 6.24 2.38 -20.22
N LYS A 197 5.47 1.88 -19.25
CA LYS A 197 4.27 1.03 -19.45
C LYS A 197 3.02 1.76 -19.97
N TYR A 198 2.98 3.10 -19.95
CA TYR A 198 1.83 3.89 -20.42
C TYR A 198 2.07 4.63 -21.74
N ARG A 199 3.17 4.33 -22.44
CA ARG A 199 3.55 4.92 -23.74
C ARG A 199 2.79 4.28 -24.92
N ASN A 200 1.47 4.41 -24.92
CA ASN A 200 0.65 4.03 -26.09
C ASN A 200 0.61 5.21 -27.09
N PRO A 201 0.74 4.99 -28.41
CA PRO A 201 0.69 6.04 -29.43
C PRO A 201 -0.51 6.99 -29.31
N ARG A 202 -1.66 6.49 -28.83
CA ARG A 202 -2.89 7.27 -28.66
C ARG A 202 -2.88 8.21 -27.45
N TYR A 203 -2.17 7.85 -26.38
CA TYR A 203 -2.00 8.72 -25.22
C TYR A 203 -0.88 9.73 -25.43
N LEU A 204 0.16 9.34 -26.17
CA LEU A 204 1.24 10.23 -26.59
C LEU A 204 0.73 11.33 -27.53
N SER A 205 -0.23 11.04 -28.42
CA SER A 205 -0.84 12.05 -29.29
C SER A 205 -1.77 13.01 -28.52
N TYR A 206 -2.57 12.50 -27.58
CA TYR A 206 -3.42 13.32 -26.70
C TYR A 206 -2.61 14.26 -25.82
N VAL A 207 -1.54 13.76 -25.20
CA VAL A 207 -0.59 14.56 -24.43
C VAL A 207 0.12 15.57 -25.33
N ASN A 208 0.55 15.21 -26.54
CA ASN A 208 1.17 16.15 -27.48
C ASN A 208 0.25 17.31 -27.86
N VAL A 209 -1.07 17.10 -27.92
CA VAL A 209 -2.05 18.17 -28.18
C VAL A 209 -2.17 19.12 -26.98
N ILE A 210 -2.24 18.58 -25.75
CA ILE A 210 -2.26 19.37 -24.50
C ILE A 210 -0.93 20.10 -24.27
N PHE A 211 0.18 19.47 -24.64
CA PHE A 211 1.53 20.01 -24.50
C PHE A 211 1.75 21.11 -25.55
N ARG A 212 1.43 20.90 -26.82
CA ARG A 212 1.54 21.94 -27.86
C ARG A 212 0.63 23.15 -27.60
N SER A 213 -0.54 22.97 -26.97
CA SER A 213 -1.43 24.09 -26.65
C SER A 213 -1.00 24.89 -25.42
N ASN A 214 -0.21 24.31 -24.50
CA ASN A 214 0.26 24.97 -23.27
C ASN A 214 1.75 25.36 -23.30
N TYR A 215 2.57 24.74 -24.15
CA TYR A 215 4.03 24.96 -24.24
C TYR A 215 4.40 26.34 -24.80
N SER A 216 3.50 26.98 -25.56
CA SER A 216 3.68 28.38 -25.96
C SER A 216 3.56 29.37 -24.79
N ASN A 217 2.97 28.95 -23.66
CA ASN A 217 2.56 29.86 -22.58
C ASN A 217 3.45 29.81 -21.31
N PHE A 218 4.32 28.80 -21.13
CA PHE A 218 5.06 28.59 -19.86
C PHE A 218 6.52 28.14 -20.05
N LYS A 219 7.25 28.75 -20.98
CA LYS A 219 8.65 28.39 -21.29
C LYS A 219 9.65 28.65 -20.14
N GLU A 220 9.30 29.47 -19.16
CA GLU A 220 10.21 29.90 -18.07
C GLU A 220 9.94 29.20 -16.72
N ASP A 221 8.70 28.90 -16.35
CA ASP A 221 8.36 28.36 -15.02
C ASP A 221 8.64 26.87 -14.81
N SER A 222 8.70 26.08 -15.89
CA SER A 222 8.98 24.63 -15.80
C SER A 222 10.40 24.31 -15.32
N LYS A 223 11.34 25.25 -15.46
CA LYS A 223 12.69 25.13 -14.91
C LYS A 223 12.72 25.37 -13.40
N LEU A 224 11.77 26.15 -12.85
CA LEU A 224 11.80 26.57 -11.45
C LEU A 224 11.29 25.48 -10.49
N SER A 225 10.22 24.74 -10.83
CA SER A 225 9.67 23.71 -9.93
C SER A 225 10.54 22.46 -9.81
N ILE A 226 11.20 22.08 -10.90
CA ILE A 226 12.20 21.00 -10.90
C ILE A 226 13.41 21.42 -10.03
N TYR A 227 13.79 22.70 -10.09
CA TYR A 227 14.93 23.24 -9.35
C TYR A 227 14.66 23.42 -7.85
N VAL A 228 13.45 23.82 -7.45
CA VAL A 228 13.07 23.96 -6.03
C VAL A 228 12.97 22.60 -5.35
N ASN A 229 12.31 21.63 -5.99
CA ASN A 229 12.20 20.27 -5.45
C ASN A 229 13.57 19.56 -5.43
N SER A 230 14.44 19.81 -6.41
CA SER A 230 15.80 19.26 -6.37
C SER A 230 16.63 19.91 -5.26
N LYS A 231 16.48 21.21 -5.00
CA LYS A 231 17.22 21.89 -3.92
C LYS A 231 16.77 21.51 -2.52
N GLU A 232 15.48 21.32 -2.28
CA GLU A 232 14.99 20.82 -0.97
C GLU A 232 15.43 19.37 -0.75
N TRP A 233 15.44 18.55 -1.80
CA TRP A 233 15.95 17.19 -1.74
C TRP A 233 17.46 17.16 -1.51
N GLU A 234 18.23 17.99 -2.21
CA GLU A 234 19.66 18.17 -1.98
C GLU A 234 19.93 18.67 -0.57
N ALA A 235 19.17 19.64 -0.04
CA ALA A 235 19.34 20.12 1.34
C ALA A 235 19.02 19.04 2.39
N ALA A 236 17.98 18.22 2.17
CA ALA A 236 17.63 17.11 3.06
C ALA A 236 18.64 15.96 3.00
N THR A 237 19.31 15.76 1.85
CA THR A 237 20.28 14.69 1.62
C THR A 237 21.74 15.13 1.76
N ALA A 238 22.04 16.43 1.81
CA ALA A 238 23.41 16.95 1.89
C ALA A 238 24.14 16.55 3.18
N HIS A 239 23.40 16.17 4.22
CA HIS A 239 23.94 15.67 5.49
C HIS A 239 23.81 14.14 5.66
N ALA A 240 23.23 13.44 4.68
CA ALA A 240 23.12 11.99 4.70
C ALA A 240 24.50 11.37 4.43
N THR A 241 25.18 10.94 5.49
CA THR A 241 26.51 10.31 5.39
C THR A 241 26.41 8.81 5.15
N SER A 242 25.23 8.22 5.36
CA SER A 242 24.96 6.80 5.13
C SER A 242 23.76 6.57 4.23
N GLY A 243 23.74 5.42 3.54
CA GLY A 243 22.59 5.00 2.73
C GLY A 243 21.29 4.83 3.53
N MET A 244 21.36 4.68 4.86
CA MET A 244 20.17 4.63 5.73
C MET A 244 19.48 5.98 5.87
N ASP A 245 20.24 7.08 5.88
CA ASP A 245 19.70 8.44 5.99
C ASP A 245 18.86 8.78 4.75
N TYR A 246 19.26 8.27 3.58
CA TYR A 246 18.51 8.46 2.34
C TYR A 246 17.15 7.75 2.36
N VAL A 247 17.11 6.50 2.84
CA VAL A 247 15.86 5.73 2.97
C VAL A 247 14.91 6.42 3.95
N PHE A 248 15.46 6.94 5.06
CA PHE A 248 14.67 7.70 6.02
C PHE A 248 14.11 8.99 5.40
N ALA A 249 14.91 9.79 4.70
CA ALA A 249 14.46 11.01 4.03
C ALA A 249 13.37 10.74 2.98
N LEU A 250 13.51 9.67 2.20
CA LEU A 250 12.50 9.24 1.22
C LEU A 250 11.17 8.89 1.91
N SER A 251 11.24 8.17 3.04
CA SER A 251 10.06 7.81 3.82
C SER A 251 9.38 9.05 4.41
N GLN A 252 10.14 10.00 4.95
CA GLN A 252 9.59 11.26 5.48
C GLN A 252 8.95 12.12 4.40
N HIS A 253 9.55 12.18 3.21
CA HIS A 253 8.96 12.87 2.07
C HIS A 253 7.62 12.23 1.68
N GLN A 254 7.56 10.90 1.59
CA GLN A 254 6.33 10.18 1.29
C GLN A 254 5.24 10.43 2.33
N LEU A 255 5.60 10.46 3.62
CA LEU A 255 4.70 10.83 4.71
C LEU A 255 4.14 12.25 4.51
N ASN A 256 5.02 13.23 4.26
CA ASN A 256 4.64 14.63 4.09
C ASN A 256 3.76 14.88 2.86
N GLU A 257 3.92 14.11 1.79
CA GLU A 257 3.05 14.22 0.61
C GLU A 257 1.69 13.52 0.81
N THR A 258 1.69 12.32 1.39
CA THR A 258 0.48 11.47 1.42
C THR A 258 -0.45 11.77 2.59
N LEU A 259 0.08 12.22 3.73
CA LEU A 259 -0.70 12.60 4.91
C LEU A 259 -1.70 13.74 4.64
N PRO A 260 -1.32 14.89 4.04
CA PRO A 260 -2.28 15.97 3.77
C PRO A 260 -3.36 15.54 2.78
N ILE A 261 -3.05 14.64 1.84
CA ILE A 261 -4.05 14.08 0.91
C ILE A 261 -5.07 13.23 1.68
N ALA A 262 -4.62 12.39 2.60
CA ALA A 262 -5.50 11.58 3.44
C ALA A 262 -6.39 12.46 4.33
N GLN A 263 -5.82 13.52 4.92
CA GLN A 263 -6.52 14.52 5.71
C GLN A 263 -7.56 15.29 4.88
N GLY A 264 -7.22 15.70 3.66
CA GLY A 264 -8.15 16.38 2.76
C GLY A 264 -9.40 15.54 2.46
N TYR A 265 -9.23 14.25 2.11
CA TYR A 265 -10.38 13.36 1.92
C TYR A 265 -11.22 13.17 3.19
N TYR A 266 -10.58 13.10 4.36
CA TYR A 266 -11.28 13.04 5.64
C TYR A 266 -12.10 14.32 5.92
N GLU A 267 -11.51 15.49 5.73
CA GLU A 267 -12.18 16.78 5.94
C GLU A 267 -13.37 16.97 4.99
N GLU A 268 -13.21 16.60 3.71
CA GLU A 268 -14.30 16.63 2.74
C GLU A 268 -15.42 15.64 3.11
N ALA A 269 -15.09 14.44 3.58
CA ALA A 269 -16.08 13.48 4.06
C ALA A 269 -16.86 14.05 5.26
N ARG A 270 -16.16 14.70 6.20
CA ARG A 270 -16.78 15.35 7.37
C ARG A 270 -17.63 16.56 6.98
N LYS A 271 -17.21 17.35 5.99
CA LYS A 271 -18.00 18.45 5.44
C LYS A 271 -19.27 17.93 4.77
N ALA A 272 -19.16 16.88 3.97
CA ALA A 272 -20.31 16.26 3.32
C ALA A 272 -21.28 15.62 4.33
N LEU A 273 -20.77 15.03 5.42
CA LEU A 273 -21.59 14.52 6.51
C LEU A 273 -22.37 15.64 7.20
N ARG A 274 -21.75 16.80 7.44
CA ARG A 274 -22.47 17.98 7.97
C ARG A 274 -23.56 18.44 7.02
N GLU A 275 -23.24 18.61 5.75
CA GLU A 275 -24.21 19.00 4.72
C GLU A 275 -25.40 18.04 4.63
N PHE A 276 -25.15 16.73 4.79
CA PHE A 276 -26.20 15.71 4.84
C PHE A 276 -27.15 15.94 6.01
N TRP A 277 -26.61 16.11 7.22
CA TRP A 277 -27.44 16.36 8.41
C TRP A 277 -28.16 17.71 8.36
N ASP A 278 -27.47 18.75 7.90
CA ASP A 278 -28.06 20.08 7.71
C ASP A 278 -29.23 20.03 6.71
N ASN A 279 -29.13 19.22 5.65
CA ASN A 279 -30.24 19.02 4.70
C ASN A 279 -31.42 18.28 5.33
N LEU A 280 -31.15 17.24 6.13
CA LEU A 280 -32.20 16.46 6.81
C LEU A 280 -32.92 17.22 7.92
N GLN A 281 -32.25 18.19 8.55
CA GLN A 281 -32.83 19.02 9.61
C GLN A 281 -33.67 20.20 9.09
N ARG A 282 -33.71 20.44 7.78
CA ARG A 282 -34.56 21.50 7.19
C ARG A 282 -36.04 21.15 7.35
N PRO A 283 -36.93 22.16 7.48
CA PRO A 283 -38.38 21.93 7.50
C PRO A 283 -38.91 21.18 6.26
N GLN A 284 -38.22 21.36 5.12
CA GLN A 284 -38.47 20.61 3.88
C GLN A 284 -37.13 20.08 3.34
N PRO A 285 -36.75 18.85 3.70
CA PRO A 285 -35.50 18.24 3.22
C PRO A 285 -35.50 18.04 1.70
N ASP A 286 -34.39 18.39 1.04
CA ASP A 286 -34.23 18.11 -0.40
C ASP A 286 -33.72 16.68 -0.60
N PHE A 287 -34.64 15.75 -0.83
CA PHE A 287 -34.31 14.34 -1.05
C PHE A 287 -33.54 14.08 -2.35
N THR A 288 -33.55 15.00 -3.32
CA THR A 288 -32.79 14.85 -4.57
C THR A 288 -31.28 15.01 -4.33
N GLN A 289 -30.91 15.81 -3.32
CA GLN A 289 -29.51 16.01 -2.93
C GLN A 289 -28.97 14.90 -2.03
N VAL A 290 -29.82 14.19 -1.31
CA VAL A 290 -29.42 13.13 -0.37
C VAL A 290 -28.51 12.10 -1.02
N ASN A 291 -28.89 11.55 -2.18
CA ASN A 291 -28.08 10.54 -2.88
C ASN A 291 -26.74 11.10 -3.38
N LYS A 292 -26.72 12.37 -3.80
CA LYS A 292 -25.48 13.04 -4.24
C LYS A 292 -24.53 13.24 -3.06
N ILE A 293 -25.04 13.69 -1.92
CA ILE A 293 -24.23 13.89 -0.71
C ILE A 293 -23.72 12.55 -0.17
N LEU A 294 -24.57 11.52 -0.10
CA LEU A 294 -24.19 10.18 0.35
C LEU A 294 -23.09 9.55 -0.53
N SER A 295 -23.20 9.66 -1.85
CA SER A 295 -22.15 9.16 -2.76
C SER A 295 -20.81 9.88 -2.57
N ARG A 296 -20.84 11.20 -2.28
CA ARG A 296 -19.64 11.98 -1.96
C ARG A 296 -19.04 11.56 -0.62
N ILE A 297 -19.87 11.34 0.41
CA ILE A 297 -19.42 10.82 1.71
C ILE A 297 -18.71 9.48 1.51
N ASP A 298 -19.33 8.52 0.81
CA ASP A 298 -18.77 7.18 0.68
C ASP A 298 -17.48 7.16 -0.15
N LYS A 299 -17.43 7.94 -1.24
CA LYS A 299 -16.22 8.13 -2.05
C LYS A 299 -15.06 8.67 -1.21
N ASN A 300 -15.29 9.76 -0.49
CA ASN A 300 -14.23 10.43 0.27
C ASN A 300 -13.80 9.62 1.50
N LYS A 301 -14.75 8.98 2.18
CA LYS A 301 -14.49 8.03 3.27
C LYS A 301 -13.59 6.88 2.81
N THR A 302 -13.90 6.29 1.66
CA THR A 302 -13.14 5.15 1.10
C THR A 302 -11.74 5.57 0.66
N GLN A 303 -11.60 6.74 0.04
CA GLN A 303 -10.29 7.30 -0.35
C GLN A 303 -9.43 7.63 0.88
N ALA A 304 -9.99 8.30 1.89
CA ALA A 304 -9.30 8.59 3.14
C ALA A 304 -8.81 7.30 3.81
N LYS A 305 -9.70 6.31 3.97
CA LYS A 305 -9.35 5.01 4.56
C LYS A 305 -8.21 4.34 3.81
N LYS A 306 -8.27 4.28 2.48
CA LYS A 306 -7.23 3.67 1.66
C LYS A 306 -5.87 4.37 1.83
N LYS A 307 -5.86 5.71 1.88
CA LYS A 307 -4.63 6.48 2.06
C LYS A 307 -4.03 6.31 3.46
N TYR A 308 -4.85 6.35 4.50
CA TYR A 308 -4.39 6.06 5.86
C TYR A 308 -3.90 4.62 6.03
N GLN A 309 -4.52 3.63 5.36
CA GLN A 309 -4.04 2.25 5.42
C GLN A 309 -2.64 2.09 4.82
N ILE A 310 -2.33 2.78 3.72
CA ILE A 310 -0.99 2.81 3.14
C ILE A 310 -0.01 3.45 4.14
N LEU A 311 -0.37 4.61 4.69
CA LEU A 311 0.43 5.30 5.70
C LEU A 311 0.67 4.43 6.95
N LEU A 312 -0.32 3.67 7.40
CA LEU A 312 -0.18 2.79 8.55
C LEU A 312 0.69 1.57 8.25
N GLN A 313 0.80 1.11 7.01
CA GLN A 313 1.72 0.02 6.66
C GLN A 313 3.17 0.49 6.73
N GLU A 314 3.43 1.73 6.31
CA GLU A 314 4.77 2.31 6.19
C GLU A 314 5.24 3.02 7.47
N PHE A 315 4.33 3.67 8.20
CA PHE A 315 4.62 4.55 9.34
C PHE A 315 3.81 4.16 10.59
N GLN A 316 3.90 2.89 11.00
CA GLN A 316 3.10 2.32 12.11
C GLN A 316 3.24 3.09 13.44
N GLN A 317 4.42 3.67 13.70
CA GLN A 317 4.73 4.38 14.93
C GLN A 317 4.51 5.90 14.84
N GLU A 318 4.16 6.44 13.68
CA GLU A 318 4.01 7.89 13.53
C GLU A 318 2.70 8.37 14.21
N PRO A 319 2.77 9.17 15.28
CA PRO A 319 1.60 9.53 16.09
C PRO A 319 0.60 10.36 15.29
N LYS A 320 1.05 11.16 14.32
CA LYS A 320 0.18 11.96 13.44
C LYS A 320 -0.71 11.07 12.56
N VAL A 321 -0.16 9.99 12.02
CA VAL A 321 -0.90 9.03 11.19
C VAL A 321 -1.92 8.29 12.04
N ASN A 322 -1.50 7.79 13.21
CA ASN A 322 -2.37 7.05 14.14
C ASN A 322 -3.54 7.92 14.63
N ARG A 323 -3.29 9.18 15.02
CA ARG A 323 -4.35 10.13 15.42
C ARG A 323 -5.29 10.45 14.27
N GLY A 324 -4.75 10.74 13.07
CA GLY A 324 -5.56 11.03 11.89
C GLY A 324 -6.49 9.89 11.49
N TYR A 325 -6.00 8.64 11.57
CA TYR A 325 -6.82 7.46 11.31
C TYR A 325 -7.85 7.19 12.41
N ALA A 326 -7.48 7.38 13.68
CA ALA A 326 -8.41 7.28 14.80
C ALA A 326 -9.57 8.27 14.67
N ASP A 327 -9.28 9.52 14.30
CA ASP A 327 -10.30 10.54 14.08
C ASP A 327 -11.23 10.19 12.90
N LEU A 328 -10.69 9.61 11.82
CA LEU A 328 -11.51 9.09 10.72
C LEU A 328 -12.47 7.99 11.21
N LEU A 329 -11.95 7.01 11.98
CA LEU A 329 -12.74 5.90 12.51
C LEU A 329 -13.85 6.37 13.45
N ARG A 330 -13.53 7.27 14.38
CA ARG A 330 -14.46 7.83 15.35
C ARG A 330 -15.51 8.72 14.68
N ASN A 331 -15.08 9.71 13.91
CA ASN A 331 -15.98 10.78 13.44
C ASN A 331 -16.80 10.39 12.21
N VAL A 332 -16.25 9.54 11.32
CA VAL A 332 -16.90 9.17 10.05
C VAL A 332 -17.45 7.74 10.10
N PHE A 333 -16.70 6.79 10.63
CA PHE A 333 -17.14 5.38 10.68
C PHE A 333 -17.91 5.01 11.97
N ARG A 334 -17.88 5.86 13.01
CA ARG A 334 -18.48 5.57 14.33
C ARG A 334 -17.95 4.27 14.96
N ARG A 335 -16.64 4.00 14.80
CA ARG A 335 -15.94 2.83 15.34
C ARG A 335 -15.03 3.25 16.49
N ASP A 336 -15.63 3.54 17.65
CA ASP A 336 -14.93 4.15 18.79
C ASP A 336 -13.91 3.21 19.43
N GLU A 337 -14.20 1.90 19.52
CA GLU A 337 -13.30 0.89 20.06
C GLU A 337 -12.01 0.75 19.23
N ASP A 338 -12.15 0.69 17.90
CA ASP A 338 -11.00 0.64 17.01
C ASP A 338 -10.20 1.95 17.06
N ALA A 339 -10.89 3.10 17.10
CA ALA A 339 -10.25 4.39 17.21
C ALA A 339 -9.39 4.50 18.49
N GLN A 340 -9.89 4.00 19.63
CA GLN A 340 -9.15 3.99 20.89
C GLN A 340 -7.85 3.19 20.79
N THR A 341 -7.84 2.09 20.04
CA THR A 341 -6.63 1.30 19.81
C THR A 341 -5.53 2.12 19.12
N TYR A 342 -5.87 2.94 18.12
CA TYR A 342 -4.91 3.81 17.43
C TYR A 342 -4.53 5.04 18.25
N ILE A 343 -5.44 5.55 19.09
CA ILE A 343 -5.11 6.62 20.06
C ILE A 343 -4.05 6.14 21.05
N ASN A 344 -4.23 4.94 21.61
CA ASN A 344 -3.26 4.36 22.55
C ASN A 344 -1.89 4.16 21.89
N LYS A 345 -1.85 3.73 20.63
CA LYS A 345 -0.62 3.63 19.82
C LYS A 345 0.06 4.98 19.54
N ALA A 346 -0.65 6.10 19.67
CA ALA A 346 -0.11 7.44 19.43
C ALA A 346 0.35 8.17 20.72
N ILE A 347 0.22 7.51 21.88
CA ILE A 347 0.67 8.00 23.19
C ILE A 347 2.02 7.38 23.56
N VAL A 348 2.24 6.12 23.16
CA VAL A 348 3.53 5.44 23.18
C VAL A 348 4.45 6.07 22.14
#